data_AF-S8ELZ7-F1
#
_entry.id   AF-S8ELZ7-F1
#
_cell.length_a   1.000
_cell.length_b   1.000
_cell.length_c   1.000
_cell.angle_alpha   90.00
_cell.angle_beta   90.00
_cell.angle_gamma   90.00
#
_symmetry.space_group_name_H-M   'P 1'
#
loop_
_entity.id
_entity.type
_entity.pdbx_description
1 polymer ?
#
loop_
_entity_poly.entity_id
_entity_poly.type
_entity_poly.pdbx_seq_one_letter_code
_entity_poly.pdbx_strand_id
1 'polypeptide(L)'
;MAETSPVVLVPDSPDVPLADLEEEDGAQSEPIDVPDDPQEEAEEETQEAGIRSEGELNKEGTKRGKAVFDVTRRPGKTHLPIARVQKVLKADRELPTVAREAVFVIAAATEEFTIRLAAAVERMVQRENRMTAQYKDVCKLLC
;
A
#
# COMPACT_ATOMS: atom_id res chain seq x y z
N MET A 1 -24.57 -6.64 -56.83
CA MET A 1 -23.76 -7.88 -56.98
C MET A 1 -22.82 -7.90 -55.80
N ALA A 2 -23.02 -8.85 -54.90
CA ALA A 2 -22.29 -8.97 -53.64
C ALA A 2 -21.02 -9.81 -53.89
N GLU A 3 -19.86 -9.30 -53.51
CA GLU A 3 -18.64 -10.09 -53.40
C GLU A 3 -18.25 -10.17 -51.92
N THR A 4 -18.60 -11.31 -51.35
CA THR A 4 -18.22 -11.79 -50.03
C THR A 4 -16.78 -12.29 -50.08
N SER A 5 -15.88 -11.69 -49.32
CA SER A 5 -14.52 -12.22 -49.11
C SER A 5 -14.56 -13.49 -48.26
N PRO A 6 -13.71 -14.49 -48.55
CA PRO A 6 -13.75 -15.78 -47.88
C PRO A 6 -13.11 -15.75 -46.49
N VAL A 7 -13.81 -16.41 -45.57
CA VAL A 7 -13.38 -16.79 -44.22
C VAL A 7 -12.12 -17.66 -44.30
N VAL A 8 -11.03 -17.23 -43.66
CA VAL A 8 -9.82 -18.05 -43.52
C VAL A 8 -10.04 -19.02 -42.35
N LEU A 9 -10.07 -20.32 -42.68
CA LEU A 9 -10.11 -21.42 -41.74
C LEU A 9 -8.87 -21.39 -40.82
N VAL A 10 -9.12 -21.52 -39.52
CA VAL A 10 -8.11 -21.83 -38.50
C VAL A 10 -7.70 -23.30 -38.67
N PRO A 11 -6.40 -23.63 -38.78
CA PRO A 11 -5.98 -25.03 -38.78
C PRO A 11 -6.06 -25.63 -37.37
N ASP A 12 -6.53 -26.87 -37.39
CA ASP A 12 -6.80 -27.81 -36.31
C ASP A 12 -5.59 -28.09 -35.41
N SER A 13 -5.88 -28.42 -34.16
CA SER A 13 -4.94 -28.80 -33.11
C SER A 13 -4.21 -30.10 -33.45
N PRO A 14 -2.92 -30.25 -33.10
CA PRO A 14 -2.35 -31.56 -32.85
C PRO A 14 -2.57 -31.97 -31.39
N ASP A 15 -3.30 -33.08 -31.21
CA ASP A 15 -3.35 -33.91 -30.00
C ASP A 15 -1.96 -34.09 -29.39
N VAL A 16 -1.78 -33.59 -28.17
CA VAL A 16 -0.61 -33.91 -27.35
C VAL A 16 -0.98 -35.14 -26.53
N PRO A 17 -0.31 -36.29 -26.73
CA PRO A 17 -0.56 -37.48 -25.93
C PRO A 17 -0.20 -37.22 -24.46
N LEU A 18 -1.20 -37.38 -23.60
CA LEU A 18 -1.09 -37.40 -22.15
C LEU A 18 -0.34 -38.68 -21.75
N ALA A 19 0.98 -38.61 -21.75
CA ALA A 19 1.84 -39.65 -21.22
C ALA A 19 1.94 -39.49 -19.70
N ASP A 20 1.58 -40.57 -19.01
CA ASP A 20 1.75 -40.84 -17.59
C ASP A 20 3.10 -40.33 -17.07
N LEU A 21 3.05 -39.35 -16.17
CA LEU A 21 4.11 -39.12 -15.20
C LEU A 21 3.59 -39.57 -13.85
N GLU A 22 4.11 -40.74 -13.50
CA GLU A 22 3.89 -41.50 -12.28
C GLU A 22 4.03 -40.61 -11.04
N GLU A 23 3.03 -40.72 -10.17
CA GLU A 23 3.10 -40.27 -8.79
C GLU A 23 4.13 -41.13 -8.04
N GLU A 24 5.29 -40.57 -7.71
CA GLU A 24 6.20 -41.17 -6.73
C GLU A 24 6.60 -40.16 -5.63
N ASP A 25 6.08 -40.53 -4.47
CA ASP A 25 6.79 -40.69 -3.20
C ASP A 25 7.06 -39.48 -2.29
N GLY A 26 6.67 -39.70 -1.04
CA GLY A 26 6.69 -38.71 0.02
C GLY A 26 8.08 -38.52 0.58
N ALA A 27 8.55 -37.27 0.56
CA ALA A 27 9.55 -36.80 1.50
C ALA A 27 8.83 -36.02 2.62
N GLN A 28 8.71 -36.67 3.78
CA GLN A 28 8.41 -36.02 5.04
C GLN A 28 9.50 -34.98 5.33
N SER A 29 9.17 -33.69 5.26
CA SER A 29 10.05 -32.66 5.78
C SER A 29 9.98 -32.69 7.32
N GLU A 30 11.09 -33.08 7.95
CA GLU A 30 11.26 -32.97 9.40
C GLU A 30 11.11 -31.50 9.86
N PRO A 31 10.50 -31.26 11.04
CA PRO A 31 10.45 -29.92 11.61
C PRO A 31 11.85 -29.49 12.01
N ILE A 32 12.32 -28.37 11.42
CA ILE A 32 13.54 -27.70 11.85
C ILE A 32 13.26 -27.08 13.24
N ASP A 33 13.86 -27.66 14.28
CA ASP A 33 14.02 -27.03 15.59
C ASP A 33 14.91 -25.79 15.44
N VAL A 34 14.28 -24.64 15.28
CA VAL A 34 14.94 -23.33 15.41
C VAL A 34 15.14 -23.08 16.90
N PRO A 35 16.39 -22.92 17.39
CA PRO A 35 16.64 -22.53 18.77
C PRO A 35 15.99 -21.18 19.06
N ASP A 36 15.13 -21.17 20.07
CA ASP A 36 14.52 -20.00 20.69
C ASP A 36 15.63 -19.17 21.33
N ASP A 37 16.16 -18.20 20.58
CA ASP A 37 17.05 -17.17 21.12
C ASP A 37 16.14 -16.08 21.71
N PRO A 38 16.15 -15.85 23.03
CA PRO A 38 15.33 -14.83 23.67
C PRO A 38 15.90 -13.46 23.31
N GLN A 39 15.55 -12.93 22.15
CA GLN A 39 15.67 -11.50 21.90
C GLN A 39 14.63 -10.83 22.79
N GLU A 40 15.14 -10.25 23.88
CA GLU A 40 14.43 -9.33 24.76
C GLU A 40 13.48 -8.45 23.95
N GLU A 41 12.19 -8.72 24.06
CA GLU A 41 11.15 -7.78 23.69
C GLU A 41 11.31 -6.58 24.63
N ALA A 42 12.08 -5.58 24.18
CA ALA A 42 11.92 -4.23 24.67
C ALA A 42 10.54 -3.76 24.18
N GLU A 43 9.51 -4.13 24.95
CA GLU A 43 8.19 -3.53 24.93
C GLU A 43 8.36 -2.03 25.22
N GLU A 44 8.63 -1.24 24.17
CA GLU A 44 8.56 0.21 24.29
C GLU A 44 7.08 0.58 24.32
N GLU A 45 6.57 0.65 25.56
CA GLU A 45 5.27 1.15 25.95
C GLU A 45 4.98 2.45 25.19
N THR A 46 4.18 2.36 24.13
CA THR A 46 3.69 3.53 23.42
C THR A 46 2.67 4.21 24.33
N GLN A 47 3.15 5.11 25.19
CA GLN A 47 2.30 6.01 25.95
C GLN A 47 1.55 6.90 24.95
N GLU A 48 0.28 6.58 24.71
CA GLU A 48 -0.68 7.50 24.15
C GLU A 48 -0.81 8.69 25.10
N ALA A 49 -0.01 9.73 24.89
CA ALA A 49 -0.25 11.05 25.46
C ALA A 49 -1.52 11.62 24.79
N GLY A 50 -2.67 11.18 25.29
CA GLY A 50 -3.96 11.82 25.11
C GLY A 50 -3.92 13.20 25.75
N ILE A 51 -4.29 14.21 24.98
CA ILE A 51 -4.68 15.51 25.53
C ILE A 51 -5.93 15.25 26.36
N ARG A 52 -5.80 15.35 27.69
CA ARG A 52 -6.89 15.17 28.66
C ARG A 52 -8.03 16.14 28.36
N SER A 53 -9.18 15.59 27.98
CA SER A 53 -10.48 16.16 28.30
C SER A 53 -11.13 15.21 29.28
N GLU A 54 -11.44 15.68 30.48
CA GLU A 54 -12.12 14.91 31.52
C GLU A 54 -13.51 14.49 31.03
N GLY A 55 -13.85 13.22 31.21
CA GLY A 55 -15.11 12.61 30.81
C GLY A 55 -15.05 11.10 31.02
N GLU A 56 -15.99 10.57 31.79
CA GLU A 56 -15.99 9.27 32.47
C GLU A 56 -15.89 7.98 31.62
N LEU A 57 -15.56 6.92 32.36
CA LEU A 57 -15.38 5.52 32.01
C LEU A 57 -16.46 4.93 31.07
N ASN A 58 -16.03 4.19 30.04
CA ASN A 58 -16.48 2.80 29.88
C ASN A 58 -15.57 1.99 28.93
N LYS A 59 -15.14 0.80 29.39
CA LYS A 59 -14.45 -0.20 28.58
C LYS A 59 -15.49 -1.07 27.88
N GLU A 60 -15.65 -0.91 26.58
CA GLU A 60 -16.33 -1.90 25.75
C GLU A 60 -15.66 -2.00 24.37
N GLY A 61 -15.39 -3.25 23.97
CA GLY A 61 -14.63 -3.61 22.78
C GLY A 61 -15.18 -2.95 21.52
N THR A 62 -14.43 -1.98 20.98
CA THR A 62 -14.87 -1.25 19.80
C THR A 62 -14.31 -1.94 18.56
N LYS A 63 -15.19 -2.66 17.86
CA LYS A 63 -15.00 -3.02 16.44
C LYS A 63 -14.47 -1.77 15.72
N ARG A 64 -13.28 -1.86 15.14
CA ARG A 64 -12.62 -0.76 14.41
C ARG A 64 -13.60 -0.19 13.39
N GLY A 65 -14.28 0.90 13.78
CA GLY A 65 -15.16 1.64 12.91
C GLY A 65 -14.33 2.14 11.73
N LYS A 66 -14.85 1.95 10.52
CA LYS A 66 -14.22 2.45 9.31
C LYS A 66 -14.06 3.96 9.48
N ALA A 67 -12.82 4.44 9.63
CA ALA A 67 -12.54 5.84 9.85
C ALA A 67 -13.15 6.64 8.70
N VAL A 68 -14.14 7.47 9.02
CA VAL A 68 -14.77 8.38 8.05
C VAL A 68 -13.70 9.41 7.68
N PHE A 69 -13.39 9.48 6.39
CA PHE A 69 -12.41 10.45 5.88
C PHE A 69 -12.99 11.87 6.07
N ASP A 70 -12.44 12.62 7.02
CA ASP A 70 -12.69 14.06 7.13
C ASP A 70 -11.92 14.74 6.00
N VAL A 71 -12.62 15.52 5.16
CA VAL A 71 -11.99 16.27 4.06
C VAL A 71 -11.27 17.51 4.59
N THR A 72 -11.64 18.00 5.77
CA THR A 72 -11.08 19.22 6.35
C THR A 72 -9.84 18.92 7.18
N ARG A 73 -8.73 19.62 6.87
CA ARG A 73 -7.48 19.50 7.63
C ARG A 73 -7.61 20.22 8.97
N ARG A 74 -7.43 19.48 10.07
CA ARG A 74 -7.33 20.05 11.42
C ARG A 74 -5.87 20.24 11.83
N PRO A 75 -5.48 21.40 12.38
CA PRO A 75 -4.13 21.61 12.90
C PRO A 75 -3.72 20.52 13.91
N GLY A 76 -2.46 20.10 13.86
CA GLY A 76 -1.94 19.02 14.71
C GLY A 76 -2.40 17.61 14.35
N LYS A 77 -3.16 17.43 13.27
CA LYS A 77 -3.58 16.12 12.74
C LYS A 77 -3.21 16.00 11.25
N THR A 78 -3.03 14.75 10.82
CA THR A 78 -2.75 14.36 9.43
C THR A 78 -3.78 13.30 9.01
N HIS A 79 -4.14 13.31 7.74
CA HIS A 79 -4.98 12.28 7.10
C HIS A 79 -4.20 10.98 6.87
N LEU A 80 -2.87 11.02 6.87
CA LEU A 80 -2.03 9.83 6.74
C LEU A 80 -1.91 9.09 8.07
N PRO A 81 -2.07 7.74 8.09
CA PRO A 81 -1.88 6.97 9.32
C PRO A 81 -0.44 7.05 9.82
N ILE A 82 -0.21 7.69 10.96
CA ILE A 82 1.12 7.89 11.55
C ILE A 82 1.91 6.58 11.67
N ALA A 83 1.27 5.50 12.13
CA ALA A 83 1.92 4.19 12.25
C ALA A 83 2.43 3.66 10.90
N ARG A 84 1.76 3.99 9.78
CA ARG A 84 2.21 3.59 8.45
C ARG A 84 3.38 4.44 7.97
N VAL A 85 3.34 5.75 8.22
CA VAL A 85 4.46 6.66 7.91
C VAL A 85 5.71 6.24 8.69
N GLN A 86 5.58 5.94 9.98
CA GLN A 86 6.71 5.46 10.79
C GLN A 86 7.30 4.15 10.26
N LYS A 87 6.47 3.20 9.80
CA LYS A 87 6.94 1.96 9.16
C LYS A 87 7.72 2.21 7.87
N VAL A 88 7.31 3.19 7.07
CA VAL A 88 8.04 3.60 5.87
C VAL A 88 9.40 4.20 6.24
N LEU A 89 9.45 5.04 7.27
CA LEU A 89 10.70 5.66 7.72
C LEU A 89 11.68 4.65 8.32
N LYS A 90 11.19 3.65 9.07
CA LYS A 90 12.01 2.55 9.61
C LYS A 90 12.57 1.60 8.53
N ALA A 91 12.13 1.72 7.27
CA ALA A 91 12.75 0.97 6.18
C ALA A 91 14.15 1.50 5.84
N ASP A 92 14.47 2.73 6.25
CA ASP A 92 15.79 3.31 6.17
C ASP A 92 16.67 2.82 7.33
N ARG A 93 17.77 2.13 7.01
CA ARG A 93 18.69 1.54 8.00
C ARG A 93 19.57 2.60 8.67
N GLU A 94 19.70 3.79 8.09
CA GLU A 94 20.48 4.89 8.65
C GLU A 94 19.69 5.73 9.67
N LEU A 95 18.39 5.46 9.82
CA LEU A 95 17.48 6.18 10.73
C LEU A 95 16.93 5.25 11.83
N PRO A 96 17.74 4.86 12.82
CA PRO A 96 17.33 3.92 13.87
C PRO A 96 16.17 4.44 14.73
N THR A 97 16.16 5.74 15.03
CA THR A 97 15.11 6.37 15.84
C THR A 97 14.62 7.63 15.13
N VAL A 98 13.30 7.79 15.05
CA VAL A 98 12.66 8.97 14.44
C VAL A 98 11.74 9.61 15.47
N ALA A 99 11.96 10.90 15.75
CA ALA A 99 11.13 11.67 16.65
C ALA A 99 9.67 11.76 16.15
N ARG A 100 8.69 11.67 17.06
CA ARG A 100 7.26 11.70 16.72
C ARG A 100 6.87 12.97 15.93
N GLU A 101 7.46 14.10 16.27
CA GLU A 101 7.22 15.37 15.57
C GLU A 101 7.73 15.34 14.12
N ALA A 102 8.88 14.70 13.88
CA ALA A 102 9.40 14.50 12.53
C ALA A 102 8.46 13.63 11.70
N VAL A 103 7.93 12.54 12.28
CA VAL A 103 6.93 11.69 11.60
C VAL A 103 5.69 12.50 11.21
N PHE A 104 5.21 13.38 12.09
CA PHE A 104 4.08 14.26 11.80
C PHE A 104 4.38 15.27 10.67
N VAL A 105 5.53 15.94 10.72
CA VAL A 105 5.94 16.91 9.68
C VAL A 105 6.09 16.23 8.33
N ILE A 106 6.69 15.04 8.29
CA ILE A 106 6.81 14.24 7.06
C ILE A 106 5.44 13.86 6.53
N ALA A 107 4.51 13.43 7.40
CA ALA A 107 3.15 13.12 6.99
C ALA A 107 2.44 14.34 6.38
N ALA A 108 2.51 15.51 7.04
CA ALA A 108 1.93 16.74 6.53
C ALA A 108 2.58 17.20 5.21
N ALA A 109 3.90 17.05 5.07
CA ALA A 109 4.60 17.37 3.83
C ALA A 109 4.20 16.43 2.68
N THR A 110 3.95 15.15 2.98
CA THR A 110 3.54 14.15 1.98
C THR A 110 2.12 14.42 1.46
N GLU A 111 1.21 14.92 2.30
CA GLU A 111 -0.11 15.41 1.87
C GLU A 111 0.03 16.54 0.84
N GLU A 112 0.80 17.57 1.17
CA GLU A 112 1.07 18.71 0.29
C GLU A 112 1.74 18.27 -1.02
N PHE A 113 2.71 17.37 -0.94
CA PHE A 113 3.37 16.79 -2.11
C PHE A 113 2.35 16.11 -3.03
N THR A 114 1.45 15.28 -2.49
CA THR A 114 0.45 14.56 -3.27
C THR A 114 -0.52 15.52 -3.96
N ILE A 115 -0.95 16.58 -3.27
CA ILE A 115 -1.84 17.61 -3.84
C ILE A 115 -1.15 18.33 -5.00
N ARG A 116 0.10 18.76 -4.81
CA ARG A 116 0.86 19.48 -5.86
C ARG A 116 1.18 18.60 -7.05
N LEU A 117 1.53 17.33 -6.80
CA LEU A 117 1.78 16.36 -7.85
C LEU A 117 0.51 16.11 -8.66
N ALA A 118 -0.63 15.86 -8.01
CA ALA A 118 -1.90 15.65 -8.68
C ALA A 118 -2.32 16.87 -9.53
N ALA A 119 -2.21 18.08 -8.98
CA ALA A 119 -2.50 19.31 -9.72
C ALA A 119 -1.58 19.51 -10.94
N ALA A 120 -0.30 19.15 -10.83
CA ALA A 120 0.64 19.22 -11.94
C ALA A 120 0.31 18.19 -13.04
N VAL A 121 -0.02 16.95 -12.65
CA VAL A 121 -0.47 15.90 -13.58
C VAL A 121 -1.76 16.32 -14.27
N GLU A 122 -2.73 16.87 -13.54
CA GLU A 122 -4.00 17.33 -14.09
C GLU A 122 -3.79 18.38 -15.20
N ARG A 123 -2.91 19.36 -14.99
CA ARG A 123 -2.59 20.36 -16.02
C ARG A 123 -2.02 19.73 -17.29
N MET A 124 -1.22 18.67 -17.18
CA MET A 124 -0.69 17.96 -18.35
C MET A 124 -1.79 17.18 -19.08
N VAL A 125 -2.66 16.51 -18.32
CA VAL A 125 -3.81 15.76 -18.85
C VAL A 125 -4.79 16.67 -19.59
N GLN A 126 -5.09 17.84 -19.01
CA GLN A 126 -5.95 18.86 -19.63
C GLN A 126 -5.35 19.39 -20.94
N ARG A 127 -4.03 19.57 -21.04
CA ARG A 127 -3.35 19.97 -22.30
C ARG A 127 -3.50 18.93 -23.40
N GLU A 128 -3.60 17.65 -23.03
CA GLU A 128 -3.84 16.55 -23.96
C GLU A 128 -5.35 16.31 -24.22
N ASN A 129 -6.24 17.22 -23.79
CA ASN A 129 -7.70 17.14 -23.92
C ASN A 129 -8.30 15.83 -23.36
N ARG A 130 -7.66 15.28 -22.33
CA ARG A 130 -8.17 14.12 -21.61
C ARG A 130 -8.73 14.56 -20.26
N MET A 131 -9.65 13.75 -19.72
CA MET A 131 -10.18 13.94 -18.36
C MET A 131 -9.57 12.97 -17.35
N THR A 132 -8.95 11.89 -17.82
CA THR A 132 -8.39 10.83 -16.98
C THR A 132 -6.86 10.90 -16.96
N ALA A 133 -6.30 10.96 -15.75
CA ALA A 133 -4.86 10.83 -15.53
C ALA A 133 -4.42 9.37 -15.73
N GLN A 134 -3.29 9.19 -16.41
CA GLN A 134 -2.69 7.88 -16.69
C GLN A 134 -1.28 7.82 -16.09
N TYR A 135 -0.77 6.61 -15.87
CA TYR A 135 0.59 6.41 -15.36
C TYR A 135 1.65 7.14 -16.19
N LYS A 136 1.51 7.13 -17.53
CA LYS A 136 2.41 7.85 -18.44
C LYS A 136 2.47 9.36 -18.18
N ASP A 137 1.41 9.96 -17.65
CA ASP A 137 1.35 11.40 -17.37
C ASP A 137 2.20 11.75 -16.16
N VAL A 138 2.20 10.87 -15.16
CA VAL A 138 3.08 10.97 -14.00
C VAL A 138 4.54 10.78 -14.41
N CYS A 139 4.83 9.78 -15.26
CA CYS A 139 6.19 9.56 -15.77
C CYS A 139 6.71 10.77 -16.56
N LYS A 140 5.92 11.33 -17.48
CA LYS A 140 6.30 12.53 -18.24
C LYS A 140 6.51 13.78 -17.38
N LEU A 141 5.90 13.83 -16.19
CA LEU A 141 6.08 14.96 -15.28
C LEU A 141 7.38 14.85 -14.47
N LEU A 142 7.81 13.63 -14.16
CA LEU A 142 8.94 13.36 -13.25
C LEU A 142 10.27 13.08 -13.98
N CYS A 143 10.23 12.76 -15.28
CA CYS A 143 11.39 12.48 -16.13
C CYS A 143 11.60 13.59 -17.16
#